data_AF-A0A1X0UBC2-F1
#
_entry.id   AF-A0A1X0UBC2-F1
#
_cell.length_a   1.000
_cell.length_b   1.000
_cell.length_c   1.000
_cell.angle_alpha   90.00
_cell.angle_beta   90.00
_cell.angle_gamma   90.00
#
_symmetry.space_group_name_H-M   'P 1'
#
loop_
_entity.id
_entity.type
_entity.pdbx_description
1 polymer ?
#
loop_
_entity_poly.entity_id
_entity_poly.type
_entity_poly.pdbx_seq_one_letter_code
_entity_poly.pdbx_strand_id
1 'polypeptide(L)'
;MDSVERLVVQVSESNRLLHQGGVSRWRISLMLLDNTAELLLKRECDSRLSLNHLGQGYYESVCAALERGETEEQPTQFDDDDELPRKLVDVKVELERELASDEELEKIESEFAPKVAYLQRNDVFSPFHAAVLRRLHLYRNEIYHDDKVRPATVEAAAKIYTYVVCDLMRRSSTSGVPIAFSVPTPELDALYPEQQHHPYELSRYADSLLSLSPIDTAEKLAETLSEHLIDRLEELDLDLSYVQTRGSNFGVVVDE
;
A
#
# COMPACT_ATOMS: atom_id res chain seq x y z
N MET A 1 -1.11 -17.28 8.06
CA MET A 1 -1.62 -17.73 6.76
C MET A 1 -2.68 -16.72 6.36
N ASP A 2 -2.40 -15.90 5.35
CA ASP A 2 -3.29 -14.81 4.95
C ASP A 2 -4.45 -15.38 4.14
N SER A 3 -5.67 -15.26 4.68
CA SER A 3 -6.87 -15.72 4.00
C SER A 3 -7.58 -14.57 3.30
N VAL A 4 -8.20 -14.86 2.15
CA VAL A 4 -9.06 -13.91 1.44
C VAL A 4 -10.12 -13.33 2.37
N GLU A 5 -10.75 -14.18 3.18
CA GLU A 5 -11.74 -13.77 4.19
C GLU A 5 -11.16 -12.70 5.13
N ARG A 6 -9.97 -12.91 5.70
CA ARG A 6 -9.37 -11.96 6.63
C ARG A 6 -9.12 -10.58 6.00
N LEU A 7 -8.73 -10.53 4.72
CA LEU A 7 -8.52 -9.25 4.01
C LEU A 7 -9.85 -8.55 3.74
N VAL A 8 -10.82 -9.30 3.19
CA VAL A 8 -12.14 -8.76 2.82
C VAL A 8 -12.92 -8.28 4.04
N VAL A 9 -12.92 -9.06 5.12
CA VAL A 9 -13.60 -8.72 6.38
C VAL A 9 -13.02 -7.45 6.99
N GLN A 10 -11.69 -7.30 7.03
CA GLN A 10 -11.08 -6.10 7.61
C GLN A 10 -11.47 -4.82 6.88
N VAL A 11 -11.52 -4.86 5.54
CA VAL A 11 -11.97 -3.71 4.74
C VAL A 11 -13.47 -3.47 4.93
N SER A 12 -14.28 -4.54 4.97
CA SER A 12 -15.73 -4.43 5.24
C SER A 12 -16.02 -3.80 6.60
N GLU A 13 -15.33 -4.26 7.65
CA GLU A 13 -15.45 -3.72 8.99
C GLU A 13 -14.93 -2.28 9.08
N SER A 14 -13.85 -1.97 8.37
CA SER A 14 -13.36 -0.59 8.22
C SER A 14 -14.44 0.33 7.63
N ASN A 15 -15.10 -0.07 6.54
CA ASN A 15 -16.21 0.68 5.95
C ASN A 15 -17.38 0.88 6.93
N ARG A 16 -17.75 -0.18 7.65
CA ARG A 16 -18.80 -0.11 8.70
C ARG A 16 -18.45 0.91 9.78
N LEU A 17 -17.21 0.91 10.24
CA LEU A 17 -16.71 1.84 11.26
C LEU A 17 -16.65 3.29 10.75
N LEU A 18 -16.27 3.49 9.49
CA LEU A 18 -16.26 4.80 8.84
C LEU A 18 -17.66 5.41 8.79
N HIS A 19 -18.67 4.64 8.36
CA HIS A 19 -20.07 5.08 8.31
C HIS A 19 -20.66 5.40 9.69
N GLN A 20 -20.28 4.66 10.72
CA GLN A 20 -20.74 4.94 12.10
C GLN A 20 -20.16 6.22 12.68
N GLY A 21 -19.04 6.71 12.13
CA GLY A 21 -18.41 7.95 12.55
C GLY A 21 -17.74 7.89 13.94
N GLY A 22 -16.95 8.93 14.21
CA GLY A 22 -16.30 9.13 15.50
C GLY A 22 -14.84 8.67 15.52
N VAL A 23 -14.00 9.48 16.16
CA VAL A 23 -12.54 9.37 16.15
C VAL A 23 -12.06 7.96 16.49
N SER A 24 -12.57 7.37 17.57
CA SER A 24 -12.14 6.03 17.99
C SER A 24 -12.40 4.98 16.92
N ARG A 25 -13.54 5.06 16.21
CA ARG A 25 -13.87 4.12 15.13
C ARG A 25 -12.99 4.34 13.91
N TRP A 26 -12.71 5.60 13.56
CA TRP A 26 -11.79 5.92 12.46
C TRP A 26 -10.35 5.48 12.75
N ARG A 27 -9.89 5.57 14.01
CA ARG A 27 -8.58 5.01 14.43
C ARG A 27 -8.53 3.49 14.24
N ILE A 28 -9.58 2.77 14.65
CA ILE A 28 -9.67 1.31 14.45
C ILE A 28 -9.69 0.98 12.95
N SER A 29 -10.47 1.72 12.16
CA SER A 29 -10.50 1.60 10.70
C SER A 29 -9.09 1.74 10.09
N LEU A 30 -8.31 2.75 10.48
CA LEU A 30 -6.91 2.89 10.04
C LEU A 30 -6.04 1.68 10.41
N MET A 31 -6.20 1.11 11.61
CA MET A 31 -5.44 -0.09 12.01
C MET A 31 -5.80 -1.31 11.15
N LEU A 32 -7.08 -1.51 10.85
CA LEU A 32 -7.54 -2.62 10.00
C LEU A 32 -7.03 -2.45 8.55
N LEU A 33 -7.11 -1.23 8.03
CA LEU A 33 -6.64 -0.91 6.68
C LEU A 33 -5.12 -1.06 6.56
N ASP A 34 -4.37 -0.60 7.56
CA ASP A 34 -2.92 -0.70 7.55
C ASP A 34 -2.43 -2.16 7.66
N ASN A 35 -3.06 -2.96 8.52
CA ASN A 35 -2.78 -4.40 8.56
C ASN A 35 -3.14 -5.08 7.23
N THR A 36 -4.25 -4.70 6.60
CA THR A 36 -4.63 -5.22 5.28
C THR A 36 -3.60 -4.84 4.21
N ALA A 37 -3.14 -3.59 4.19
CA ALA A 37 -2.10 -3.12 3.29
C ALA A 37 -0.79 -3.90 3.51
N GLU A 38 -0.36 -4.07 4.75
CA GLU A 38 0.87 -4.80 5.09
C GLU A 38 0.84 -6.25 4.60
N LEU A 39 -0.27 -6.95 4.78
CA LEU A 39 -0.42 -8.32 4.29
C LEU A 39 -0.41 -8.40 2.76
N LEU A 40 -1.06 -7.47 2.07
CA LEU A 40 -1.04 -7.39 0.61
C LEU A 40 0.37 -7.11 0.07
N LEU A 41 1.08 -6.18 0.70
CA LEU A 41 2.47 -5.84 0.37
C LEU A 41 3.40 -7.02 0.61
N LYS A 42 3.27 -7.70 1.77
CA LYS A 42 4.06 -8.89 2.10
C LYS A 42 3.85 -9.97 1.06
N ARG A 43 2.60 -10.29 0.72
CA ARG A 43 2.29 -11.30 -0.29
C ARG A 43 2.91 -10.97 -1.65
N GLU A 44 2.83 -9.73 -2.09
CA GLU A 44 3.43 -9.33 -3.38
C GLU A 44 4.97 -9.43 -3.34
N CYS A 45 5.59 -9.08 -2.21
CA CYS A 45 7.03 -9.28 -2.01
C CYS A 45 7.38 -10.77 -2.04
N ASP A 46 6.69 -11.60 -1.26
CA ASP A 46 6.92 -13.05 -1.15
C ASP A 46 6.77 -13.75 -2.53
N SER A 47 5.76 -13.34 -3.31
CA SER A 47 5.56 -13.82 -4.68
C SER A 47 6.79 -13.60 -5.55
N ARG A 48 7.32 -12.37 -5.54
CA ARG A 48 8.47 -11.97 -6.37
C ARG A 48 9.78 -12.56 -5.87
N LEU A 49 9.93 -12.66 -4.55
CA LEU A 49 11.14 -13.18 -3.91
C LEU A 49 11.16 -14.71 -3.83
N SER A 50 10.07 -15.40 -4.21
CA SER A 50 9.96 -16.86 -4.17
C SER A 50 11.10 -17.58 -4.91
N LEU A 51 11.62 -16.97 -5.98
CA LEU A 51 12.72 -17.49 -6.79
C LEU A 51 14.02 -16.70 -6.63
N ASN A 52 14.16 -15.85 -5.59
CA ASN A 52 15.33 -14.98 -5.39
C ASN A 52 16.66 -15.75 -5.41
N HIS A 53 16.70 -16.94 -4.79
CA HIS A 53 17.87 -17.82 -4.80
C HIS A 53 18.22 -18.36 -6.19
N LEU A 54 17.23 -18.69 -7.03
CA LEU A 54 17.46 -19.10 -8.41
C LEU A 54 17.91 -17.91 -9.26
N GLY A 55 17.28 -16.76 -9.06
CA GLY A 55 17.65 -15.51 -9.73
C GLY A 55 19.09 -15.09 -9.40
N GLN A 56 19.56 -15.32 -8.17
CA GLN A 56 20.95 -15.06 -7.80
C GLN A 56 21.92 -15.94 -8.58
N GLY A 57 21.64 -17.24 -8.71
CA GLY A 57 22.43 -18.13 -9.56
C GLY A 57 22.41 -17.71 -11.03
N TYR A 58 21.29 -17.18 -11.50
CA TYR A 58 21.19 -16.64 -12.86
C TYR A 58 21.99 -15.34 -13.03
N TYR A 59 21.94 -14.44 -12.05
CA TYR A 59 22.73 -13.22 -12.05
C TYR A 59 24.24 -13.50 -12.08
N GLU A 60 24.70 -14.49 -11.30
CA GLU A 60 26.09 -14.94 -11.31
C GLU A 60 26.51 -15.49 -12.68
N SER A 61 25.64 -16.24 -13.35
CA SER A 61 25.92 -16.78 -14.69
C SER A 61 25.98 -15.68 -15.75
N VAL A 62 25.08 -14.69 -15.69
CA VAL A 62 25.07 -13.50 -16.56
C VAL A 62 26.34 -12.67 -16.36
N CYS A 63 26.76 -12.45 -15.11
CA CYS A 63 28.02 -11.75 -14.82
C CYS A 63 29.24 -12.49 -15.39
N ALA A 64 29.31 -13.81 -15.22
CA ALA A 64 30.39 -14.61 -15.78
C ALA A 64 30.40 -14.59 -17.32
N ALA A 65 29.24 -14.60 -17.97
CA ALA A 65 29.13 -14.49 -19.42
C ALA A 65 29.64 -13.13 -19.94
N LEU A 66 29.26 -12.03 -19.27
CA LEU A 66 29.77 -10.69 -19.57
C LEU A 66 31.29 -10.60 -19.40
N GLU A 67 31.86 -11.22 -18.36
CA GLU A 67 33.31 -11.30 -18.15
C GLU A 67 34.03 -12.10 -19.26
N ARG A 68 33.36 -13.11 -19.84
CA ARG A 68 33.87 -13.86 -21.01
C ARG A 68 33.74 -13.09 -22.33
N GLY A 69 33.12 -11.90 -22.32
CA GLY A 69 32.92 -11.05 -23.50
C GLY A 69 31.66 -11.39 -24.31
N GLU A 70 30.75 -12.19 -23.76
CA GLU A 70 29.43 -12.43 -24.35
C GLU A 70 28.57 -11.16 -24.24
N THR A 71 27.69 -10.93 -25.22
CA THR A 71 26.87 -9.70 -25.28
C THR A 71 25.37 -9.97 -25.25
N GLU A 72 24.96 -11.19 -25.59
CA GLU A 72 23.57 -11.60 -25.76
C GLU A 72 23.32 -12.94 -25.07
N GLU A 73 22.11 -13.16 -24.57
CA GLU A 73 21.68 -14.44 -24.01
C GLU A 73 21.74 -15.54 -25.08
N GLN A 74 22.15 -16.74 -24.66
CA GLN A 74 22.09 -17.91 -25.52
C GLN A 74 20.63 -18.36 -25.61
N PRO A 75 20.07 -18.58 -26.81
CA PRO A 75 18.71 -19.07 -26.94
C PRO A 75 18.58 -20.43 -26.27
N THR A 76 17.56 -20.58 -25.42
CA THR A 76 17.23 -21.84 -24.78
C THR A 76 16.33 -22.67 -25.68
N GLN A 77 16.25 -23.99 -25.43
CA GLN A 77 15.35 -24.89 -26.15
C GLN A 77 13.85 -24.59 -25.94
N PHE A 78 13.52 -23.62 -25.08
CA PHE A 78 12.17 -23.19 -24.76
C PHE A 78 11.83 -21.83 -25.36
N ASP A 79 12.80 -21.15 -25.98
CA ASP A 79 12.59 -19.85 -26.60
C ASP A 79 11.89 -20.04 -27.96
N ASP A 80 10.98 -19.15 -28.30
CA ASP A 80 10.38 -19.15 -29.63
C ASP A 80 11.45 -18.78 -30.67
N ASP A 81 11.50 -19.52 -31.79
CA ASP A 81 12.53 -19.35 -32.84
C ASP A 81 12.61 -17.92 -33.43
N ASP A 82 11.57 -17.08 -33.22
CA ASP A 82 11.48 -15.70 -33.70
C ASP A 82 11.87 -14.64 -32.65
N GLU A 83 12.16 -15.03 -31.40
CA GLU A 83 12.47 -14.08 -30.32
C GLU A 83 13.95 -13.63 -30.39
N LEU A 84 14.16 -12.31 -30.48
CA LEU A 84 15.52 -11.76 -30.57
C LEU A 84 16.26 -11.95 -29.23
N PRO A 85 17.53 -12.41 -29.26
CA PRO A 85 18.34 -12.54 -28.06
C PRO A 85 18.42 -11.24 -27.27
N ARG A 86 18.19 -11.32 -25.96
CA ARG A 86 18.27 -10.16 -25.08
C ARG A 86 19.73 -9.83 -24.81
N LYS A 87 20.05 -8.54 -24.65
CA LYS A 87 21.40 -8.11 -24.27
C LYS A 87 21.67 -8.46 -22.81
N LEU A 88 22.79 -9.12 -22.54
CA LEU A 88 23.19 -9.52 -21.18
C LEU A 88 23.32 -8.32 -20.23
N VAL A 89 23.67 -7.14 -20.74
CA VAL A 89 23.73 -5.91 -19.93
C VAL A 89 22.36 -5.49 -19.42
N ASP A 90 21.33 -5.59 -20.26
CA ASP A 90 19.96 -5.21 -19.89
C ASP A 90 19.37 -6.23 -18.91
N VAL A 91 19.64 -7.51 -19.14
CA VAL A 91 19.28 -8.62 -18.24
C VAL A 91 19.95 -8.44 -16.87
N LYS A 92 21.23 -8.09 -16.85
CA LYS A 92 21.96 -7.84 -15.60
C LYS A 92 21.29 -6.73 -14.79
N VAL A 93 20.93 -5.61 -15.42
CA VAL A 93 20.27 -4.47 -14.76
C VAL A 93 18.90 -4.87 -14.19
N GLU A 94 18.14 -5.69 -14.93
CA GLU A 94 16.87 -6.23 -14.45
C GLU A 94 17.05 -7.12 -13.22
N LEU A 95 18.01 -8.03 -13.24
CA LEU A 95 18.31 -8.92 -12.11
C LEU A 95 18.82 -8.14 -10.89
N GLU A 96 19.67 -7.13 -11.07
CA GLU A 96 20.12 -6.25 -9.97
C GLU A 96 18.94 -5.53 -9.30
N ARG A 97 17.90 -5.20 -10.07
CA ARG A 97 16.69 -4.55 -9.57
C ARG A 97 15.75 -5.53 -8.87
N GLU A 98 15.66 -6.76 -9.35
CA GLU A 98 14.73 -7.77 -8.80
C GLU A 98 15.30 -8.46 -7.56
N LEU A 99 16.60 -8.71 -7.52
CA LEU A 99 17.23 -9.45 -6.44
C LEU A 99 17.32 -8.63 -5.15
N ALA A 100 17.10 -9.30 -4.03
CA ALA A 100 17.31 -8.76 -2.70
C ALA A 100 18.43 -9.54 -1.99
N SER A 101 19.29 -8.84 -1.25
CA SER A 101 20.29 -9.46 -0.38
C SER A 101 19.64 -10.05 0.88
N ASP A 102 20.33 -10.94 1.60
CA ASP A 102 19.80 -11.54 2.84
C ASP A 102 19.38 -10.49 3.89
N GLU A 103 20.15 -9.40 4.04
CA GLU A 103 19.79 -8.29 4.94
C GLU A 103 18.56 -7.53 4.44
N GLU A 104 18.43 -7.34 3.12
CA GLU A 104 17.25 -6.71 2.53
C GLU A 104 16.02 -7.61 2.68
N LEU A 105 16.15 -8.92 2.53
CA LEU A 105 15.09 -9.90 2.75
C LEU A 105 14.53 -9.83 4.17
N GLU A 106 15.39 -9.80 5.19
CA GLU A 106 14.97 -9.70 6.60
C GLU A 106 14.17 -8.41 6.85
N LYS A 107 14.60 -7.30 6.27
CA LYS A 107 13.90 -6.01 6.36
C LYS A 107 12.57 -6.02 5.60
N ILE A 108 12.56 -6.56 4.37
CA ILE A 108 11.33 -6.73 3.58
C ILE A 108 10.34 -7.61 4.34
N GLU A 109 10.79 -8.67 5.01
CA GLU A 109 9.90 -9.55 5.76
C GLU A 109 9.25 -8.84 6.95
N SER A 110 10.03 -8.06 7.70
CA SER A 110 9.65 -7.54 9.01
C SER A 110 9.09 -6.11 9.01
N GLU A 111 9.45 -5.27 8.04
CA GLU A 111 9.14 -3.84 8.07
C GLU A 111 8.25 -3.39 6.90
N PHE A 112 7.40 -2.39 7.12
CA PHE A 112 6.49 -1.86 6.10
C PHE A 112 7.21 -1.07 5.01
N ALA A 113 8.11 -0.15 5.40
CA ALA A 113 8.76 0.75 4.45
C ALA A 113 9.68 0.02 3.44
N PRO A 114 10.49 -0.98 3.84
CA PRO A 114 11.24 -1.83 2.91
C PRO A 114 10.36 -2.57 1.90
N LYS A 115 9.20 -3.12 2.30
CA LYS A 115 8.24 -3.73 1.36
C LYS A 115 7.81 -2.74 0.27
N VAL A 116 7.41 -1.53 0.67
CA VAL A 116 7.00 -0.49 -0.28
C VAL A 116 8.16 -0.06 -1.19
N ALA A 117 9.37 0.06 -0.64
CA ALA A 117 10.55 0.44 -1.42
C ALA A 117 10.91 -0.63 -2.47
N TYR A 118 10.90 -1.91 -2.08
CA TYR A 118 11.15 -3.03 -2.99
C TYR A 118 10.12 -3.08 -4.14
N LEU A 119 8.83 -2.91 -3.82
CA LEU A 119 7.76 -2.91 -4.83
C LEU A 119 7.79 -1.67 -5.72
N GLN A 120 8.19 -0.51 -5.20
CA GLN A 120 8.44 0.69 -6.00
C GLN A 120 9.64 0.49 -6.94
N ARG A 121 10.72 -0.12 -6.46
CA ARG A 121 11.93 -0.44 -7.25
C ARG A 121 11.60 -1.36 -8.43
N ASN A 122 10.62 -2.24 -8.27
CA ASN A 122 10.16 -3.21 -9.27
C ASN A 122 8.91 -2.75 -10.06
N ASP A 123 8.68 -1.43 -10.15
CA ASP A 123 7.62 -0.81 -10.94
C ASP A 123 6.18 -1.26 -10.63
N VAL A 124 5.94 -1.86 -9.45
CA VAL A 124 4.59 -2.22 -8.99
C VAL A 124 3.79 -0.98 -8.61
N PHE A 125 4.48 0.03 -8.08
CA PHE A 125 3.90 1.30 -7.65
C PHE A 125 4.59 2.47 -8.33
N SER A 126 3.80 3.50 -8.64
CA SER A 126 4.37 4.81 -8.93
C SER A 126 5.01 5.41 -7.67
N PRO A 127 5.97 6.35 -7.82
CA PRO A 127 6.55 7.06 -6.67
C PRO A 127 5.51 7.75 -5.79
N PHE A 128 4.42 8.25 -6.39
CA PHE A 128 3.32 8.89 -5.67
C PHE A 128 2.52 7.89 -4.82
N HIS A 129 2.19 6.72 -5.38
CA HIS A 129 1.47 5.68 -4.64
C HIS A 129 2.30 5.17 -3.46
N ALA A 130 3.60 4.94 -3.67
CA ALA A 130 4.53 4.55 -2.61
C ALA A 130 4.65 5.63 -1.50
N ALA A 131 4.66 6.91 -1.87
CA ALA A 131 4.68 8.00 -0.91
C ALA A 131 3.41 8.06 -0.07
N VAL A 132 2.23 7.85 -0.67
CA VAL A 132 0.95 7.81 0.04
C VAL A 132 0.92 6.67 1.06
N LEU A 133 1.29 5.45 0.66
CA LEU A 133 1.36 4.29 1.56
C LEU A 133 2.27 4.55 2.77
N ARG A 134 3.50 5.02 2.52
CA ARG A 134 4.43 5.34 3.61
C ARG A 134 3.87 6.42 4.53
N ARG A 135 3.23 7.46 3.99
CA ARG A 135 2.69 8.55 4.81
C ARG A 135 1.51 8.10 5.66
N LEU A 136 0.60 7.29 5.10
CA LEU A 136 -0.54 6.74 5.84
C LEU A 136 -0.09 5.78 6.94
N HIS A 137 0.90 4.93 6.66
CA HIS A 137 1.47 4.02 7.67
C HIS A 137 2.14 4.80 8.82
N LEU A 138 2.96 5.81 8.51
CA LEU A 138 3.55 6.69 9.51
C LEU A 138 2.47 7.40 10.34
N TYR A 139 1.44 7.92 9.68
CA TYR A 139 0.34 8.60 10.36
C TYR A 139 -0.45 7.65 11.26
N ARG A 140 -0.70 6.40 10.85
CA ARG A 140 -1.29 5.36 11.70
C ARG A 140 -0.46 5.14 12.96
N ASN A 141 0.87 5.07 12.84
CA ASN A 141 1.76 4.88 13.98
C ASN A 141 1.77 6.08 14.92
N GLU A 142 1.78 7.31 14.38
CA GLU A 142 1.64 8.54 15.15
C GLU A 142 0.34 8.54 15.97
N ILE A 143 -0.79 8.21 15.33
CA ILE A 143 -2.11 8.13 15.98
C ILE A 143 -2.17 7.12 17.12
N TYR A 144 -1.45 6.02 16.97
CA TYR A 144 -1.43 4.94 17.95
C TYR A 144 -0.64 5.33 19.21
N HIS A 145 0.38 6.18 19.06
CA HIS A 145 1.28 6.57 20.14
C HIS A 145 0.97 7.96 20.75
N ASP A 146 0.37 8.88 20.00
CA ASP A 146 0.07 10.24 20.42
C ASP A 146 -1.44 10.45 20.58
N ASP A 147 -1.84 11.04 21.72
CA ASP A 147 -3.24 11.35 22.00
C ASP A 147 -3.75 12.58 21.24
N LYS A 148 -2.85 13.45 20.75
CA LYS A 148 -3.23 14.71 20.09
C LYS A 148 -3.43 14.52 18.59
N VAL A 149 -4.59 13.97 18.24
CA VAL A 149 -4.95 13.75 16.83
C VAL A 149 -6.18 14.55 16.44
N ARG A 150 -6.10 15.25 15.30
CA ARG A 150 -7.21 16.01 14.71
C ARG A 150 -8.26 15.05 14.15
N PRO A 151 -9.51 15.06 14.65
CA PRO A 151 -10.57 14.16 14.20
C PRO A 151 -10.75 14.11 12.67
N ALA A 152 -10.82 15.27 12.02
CA ALA A 152 -11.01 15.39 10.58
C ALA A 152 -9.85 14.76 9.78
N THR A 153 -8.61 14.87 10.26
CA THR A 153 -7.45 14.22 9.63
C THR A 153 -7.52 12.70 9.75
N VAL A 154 -7.98 12.17 10.88
CA VAL A 154 -8.17 10.71 11.05
C VAL A 154 -9.22 10.18 10.08
N GLU A 155 -10.34 10.88 9.96
CA GLU A 155 -11.41 10.51 9.05
C GLU A 155 -10.93 10.53 7.59
N ALA A 156 -10.32 11.63 7.16
CA ALA A 156 -9.80 11.76 5.80
C ALA A 156 -8.76 10.67 5.49
N ALA A 157 -7.80 10.45 6.40
CA ALA A 157 -6.79 9.40 6.25
C ALA A 157 -7.42 8.01 6.12
N ALA A 158 -8.42 7.68 6.95
CA ALA A 158 -9.10 6.40 6.90
C ALA A 158 -9.79 6.19 5.54
N LYS A 159 -10.50 7.21 5.05
CA LYS A 159 -11.17 7.15 3.76
C LYS A 159 -10.19 7.02 2.58
N ILE A 160 -9.10 7.79 2.58
CA ILE A 160 -8.04 7.69 1.57
C ILE A 160 -7.41 6.29 1.60
N TYR A 161 -7.14 5.76 2.80
CA TYR A 161 -6.49 4.47 2.94
C TYR A 161 -7.40 3.33 2.46
N THR A 162 -8.73 3.44 2.63
CA THR A 162 -9.67 2.49 2.02
C THR A 162 -9.53 2.44 0.51
N TYR A 163 -9.49 3.61 -0.16
CA TYR A 163 -9.29 3.66 -1.61
C TYR A 163 -7.98 2.99 -2.03
N VAL A 164 -6.88 3.31 -1.34
CA VAL A 164 -5.55 2.75 -1.62
C VAL A 164 -5.52 1.23 -1.41
N VAL A 165 -6.12 0.73 -0.32
CA VAL A 165 -6.18 -0.72 -0.05
C VAL A 165 -7.01 -1.45 -1.10
N CYS A 166 -8.16 -0.90 -1.52
CA CYS A 166 -8.94 -1.48 -2.60
C CYS A 166 -8.15 -1.50 -3.93
N ASP A 167 -7.36 -0.46 -4.23
CA ASP A 167 -6.45 -0.46 -5.38
C ASP A 167 -5.37 -1.55 -5.26
N LEU A 168 -4.77 -1.73 -4.09
CA LEU A 168 -3.82 -2.82 -3.82
C LEU A 168 -4.45 -4.20 -4.01
N MET A 169 -5.67 -4.42 -3.53
CA MET A 169 -6.40 -5.68 -3.69
C MET A 169 -6.64 -6.01 -5.18
N ARG A 170 -6.97 -5.01 -6.01
CA ARG A 170 -7.11 -5.18 -7.46
C ARG A 170 -5.80 -5.63 -8.10
N ARG A 171 -4.69 -4.93 -7.81
CA ARG A 171 -3.36 -5.25 -8.36
C ARG A 171 -2.84 -6.61 -7.90
N SER A 172 -3.13 -7.00 -6.67
CA SER A 172 -2.69 -8.28 -6.13
C SER A 172 -3.44 -9.49 -6.71
N SER A 173 -4.49 -9.26 -7.51
CA SER A 173 -5.18 -10.31 -8.28
C SER A 173 -4.48 -10.62 -9.61
N THR A 174 -3.71 -9.67 -10.15
CA THR A 174 -2.99 -9.86 -11.42
C THR A 174 -1.70 -10.65 -11.29
N SER A 175 -1.17 -10.84 -10.08
CA SER A 175 0.11 -11.52 -9.84
C SER A 175 0.06 -13.05 -10.01
N GLY A 176 -1.11 -13.65 -10.26
CA GLY A 176 -1.26 -15.09 -10.55
C GLY A 176 -0.99 -16.06 -9.39
N VAL A 177 -0.42 -15.60 -8.28
CA VAL A 177 -0.18 -16.42 -7.08
C VAL A 177 -1.49 -16.63 -6.31
N PRO A 178 -1.90 -17.84 -5.95
CA PRO A 178 -3.12 -18.07 -5.18
C PRO A 178 -3.04 -17.47 -3.77
N ILE A 179 -4.14 -16.91 -3.28
CA ILE A 179 -4.30 -16.63 -1.84
C ILE A 179 -4.88 -17.87 -1.19
N ALA A 180 -4.36 -18.21 -0.01
CA ALA A 180 -4.91 -19.29 0.77
C ALA A 180 -6.40 -19.03 1.05
N PHE A 181 -7.24 -20.03 0.80
CA PHE A 181 -8.58 -20.10 1.34
C PHE A 181 -8.53 -20.98 2.60
N SER A 182 -8.76 -20.39 3.76
CA SER A 182 -9.09 -21.15 4.95
C SER A 182 -10.54 -21.59 4.83
N VAL A 183 -10.80 -22.79 4.33
CA VAL A 183 -12.16 -23.35 4.39
C VAL A 183 -12.36 -23.89 5.80
N PRO A 184 -13.44 -23.50 6.52
CA PRO A 184 -14.59 -22.70 6.06
C PRO A 184 -14.40 -21.18 6.13
N THR A 185 -15.14 -20.42 5.29
CA THR A 185 -15.14 -18.94 5.21
C THR A 185 -16.50 -18.31 5.60
N PRO A 186 -17.00 -18.53 6.83
CA PRO A 186 -18.36 -18.16 7.20
C PRO A 186 -18.67 -16.67 7.15
N GLU A 187 -17.69 -15.80 7.40
CA GLU A 187 -17.89 -14.34 7.35
C GLU A 187 -17.90 -13.85 5.90
N LEU A 188 -17.06 -14.43 5.05
CA LEU A 188 -17.08 -14.14 3.62
C LEU A 188 -18.39 -14.61 2.97
N ASP A 189 -18.84 -15.82 3.32
CA ASP A 189 -20.10 -16.39 2.85
C ASP A 189 -21.30 -15.51 3.29
N ALA A 190 -21.24 -14.93 4.49
CA ALA A 190 -22.27 -14.00 4.99
C ALA A 190 -22.28 -12.66 4.25
N LEU A 191 -21.11 -12.14 3.87
CA LEU A 191 -20.97 -10.89 3.11
C LEU A 191 -21.36 -11.07 1.63
N TYR A 192 -21.15 -12.25 1.07
CA TYR A 192 -21.31 -12.54 -0.36
C TYR A 192 -22.03 -13.88 -0.61
N PRO A 193 -23.28 -14.04 -0.15
CA PRO A 193 -23.98 -15.34 -0.09
C PRO A 193 -24.27 -15.98 -1.45
N GLU A 194 -24.29 -15.18 -2.52
CA GLU A 194 -24.58 -15.65 -3.89
C GLU A 194 -23.33 -15.84 -4.75
N GLN A 195 -22.13 -15.64 -4.19
CA GLN A 195 -20.88 -15.69 -4.95
C GLN A 195 -20.11 -16.98 -4.71
N GLN A 196 -19.59 -17.56 -5.79
CA GLN A 196 -18.60 -18.63 -5.69
C GLN A 196 -17.23 -17.99 -5.43
N HIS A 197 -16.64 -18.26 -4.26
CA HIS A 197 -15.38 -17.64 -3.86
C HIS A 197 -14.18 -18.29 -4.56
N HIS A 198 -13.32 -17.46 -5.16
CA HIS A 198 -12.11 -17.92 -5.86
C HIS A 198 -10.82 -17.36 -5.24
N PRO A 199 -9.76 -18.19 -5.06
CA PRO A 199 -8.41 -17.82 -4.55
C PRO A 199 -7.71 -16.64 -5.22
N TYR A 200 -8.14 -16.29 -6.43
CA TYR A 200 -7.46 -15.36 -7.33
C TYR A 200 -8.23 -14.05 -7.53
N GLU A 201 -9.43 -13.90 -6.94
CA GLU A 201 -10.36 -12.82 -7.31
C GLU A 201 -10.53 -11.76 -6.20
N LEU A 202 -9.43 -11.25 -5.63
CA LEU A 202 -9.53 -10.10 -4.71
C LEU A 202 -10.12 -8.86 -5.38
N SER A 203 -9.90 -8.69 -6.68
CA SER A 203 -10.40 -7.58 -7.47
C SER A 203 -11.93 -7.45 -7.41
N ARG A 204 -12.65 -8.58 -7.43
CA ARG A 204 -14.12 -8.59 -7.33
C ARG A 204 -14.60 -8.08 -5.98
N TYR A 205 -13.95 -8.49 -4.90
CA TYR A 205 -14.27 -7.96 -3.56
C TYR A 205 -13.86 -6.50 -3.44
N ALA A 206 -12.73 -6.10 -4.01
CA ALA A 206 -12.24 -4.73 -3.95
C ALA A 206 -13.22 -3.73 -4.56
N ASP A 207 -13.83 -4.07 -5.71
CA ASP A 207 -14.84 -3.22 -6.36
C ASP A 207 -16.10 -3.08 -5.51
N SER A 208 -16.60 -4.21 -4.98
CA SER A 208 -17.75 -4.22 -4.08
C SER A 208 -17.47 -3.40 -2.81
N LEU A 209 -16.35 -3.65 -2.15
CA LEU A 209 -15.92 -2.95 -0.93
C LEU A 209 -15.73 -1.45 -1.17
N LEU A 210 -15.17 -1.05 -2.30
CA LEU A 210 -15.03 0.37 -2.64
C LEU A 210 -16.40 1.02 -2.87
N SER A 211 -17.31 0.34 -3.57
CA SER A 211 -18.67 0.86 -3.81
C SER A 211 -19.48 1.08 -2.52
N LEU A 212 -19.18 0.32 -1.47
CA LEU A 212 -19.79 0.44 -0.14
C LEU A 212 -19.05 1.45 0.77
N SER A 213 -17.93 2.00 0.32
CA SER A 213 -17.12 2.97 1.06
C SER A 213 -17.69 4.39 0.95
N PRO A 214 -17.42 5.29 1.93
CA PRO A 214 -17.70 6.72 1.76
C PRO A 214 -16.98 7.37 0.56
N ILE A 215 -15.89 6.77 0.07
CA ILE A 215 -15.16 7.20 -1.12
C ILE A 215 -15.19 6.08 -2.15
N ASP A 216 -16.27 6.02 -2.92
CA ASP A 216 -16.49 5.01 -3.96
C ASP A 216 -15.81 5.32 -5.30
N THR A 217 -15.33 6.55 -5.48
CA THR A 217 -14.84 7.10 -6.75
C THR A 217 -13.59 7.97 -6.55
N ALA A 218 -12.79 8.13 -7.60
CA ALA A 218 -11.60 8.98 -7.56
C ALA A 218 -11.97 10.47 -7.40
N GLU A 219 -13.12 10.87 -7.93
CA GLU A 219 -13.68 12.21 -7.81
C GLU A 219 -14.02 12.52 -6.35
N LYS A 220 -14.69 11.60 -5.64
CA LYS A 220 -14.95 11.76 -4.19
C LYS A 220 -13.67 11.73 -3.36
N LEU A 221 -12.65 11.01 -3.81
CA LEU A 221 -11.33 11.04 -3.16
C LEU A 221 -10.71 12.42 -3.26
N ALA A 222 -10.75 13.00 -4.47
CA ALA A 222 -10.25 14.35 -4.72
C ALA A 222 -11.05 15.40 -3.93
N GLU A 223 -12.37 15.26 -3.86
CA GLU A 223 -13.25 16.11 -3.05
C GLU A 223 -12.88 16.03 -1.56
N THR A 224 -12.78 14.82 -0.99
CA THR A 224 -12.40 14.63 0.43
C THR A 224 -11.03 15.24 0.73
N LEU A 225 -10.06 15.06 -0.18
CA LEU A 225 -8.73 15.67 -0.04
C LEU A 225 -8.79 17.20 -0.09
N SER A 226 -9.57 17.74 -1.03
CA SER A 226 -9.73 19.18 -1.19
C SER A 226 -10.39 19.81 0.03
N GLU A 227 -11.50 19.24 0.50
CA GLU A 227 -12.19 19.68 1.72
C GLU A 227 -11.25 19.66 2.92
N HIS A 228 -10.53 18.55 3.11
CA HIS A 228 -9.59 18.43 4.22
C HIS A 228 -8.47 19.49 4.20
N LEU A 229 -7.95 19.80 3.00
CA LEU A 229 -6.91 20.83 2.85
C LEU A 229 -7.45 22.24 3.10
N ILE A 230 -8.67 22.53 2.65
CA ILE A 230 -9.34 23.81 2.90
C ILE A 230 -9.56 23.99 4.40
N ASP A 231 -10.16 23.01 5.08
CA ASP A 231 -10.38 23.03 6.53
C ASP A 231 -9.06 23.29 7.27
N ARG A 232 -7.98 22.66 6.81
CA ARG A 232 -6.66 22.82 7.42
C ARG A 232 -6.09 24.22 7.25
N LEU A 233 -6.28 24.84 6.07
CA LEU A 233 -5.84 26.20 5.80
C LEU A 233 -6.64 27.20 6.64
N GLU A 234 -7.96 27.05 6.71
CA GLU A 234 -8.82 27.91 7.52
C GLU A 234 -8.45 27.87 9.01
N GLU A 235 -8.13 26.69 9.54
CA GLU A 235 -7.69 26.54 10.92
C GLU A 235 -6.32 27.21 11.17
N LEU A 236 -5.39 27.08 10.22
CA LEU A 236 -4.08 27.76 10.32
C LEU A 236 -4.22 29.29 10.26
N ASP A 237 -5.12 29.81 9.43
CA ASP A 237 -5.40 31.24 9.35
C ASP A 237 -6.03 31.78 10.65
N LEU A 238 -6.91 30.99 11.28
CA LEU A 238 -7.47 31.28 12.61
C LEU A 238 -6.39 31.30 13.69
N ASP A 239 -5.50 30.30 13.71
CA ASP A 239 -4.38 30.22 14.65
C ASP A 239 -3.42 31.40 14.49
N LEU A 240 -3.10 31.78 13.25
CA LEU A 240 -2.24 32.93 12.96
C LEU A 240 -2.90 34.25 13.37
N SER A 241 -4.19 34.43 13.09
CA SER A 241 -4.97 35.60 13.50
C SER A 241 -5.02 35.74 15.02
N TYR A 242 -5.14 34.61 15.73
CA TYR A 242 -5.09 34.58 17.19
C TYR A 242 -3.72 35.00 17.75
N VAL A 243 -2.62 34.54 17.14
CA VAL A 243 -1.27 34.97 17.53
C VAL A 243 -1.05 36.45 17.26
N GLN A 244 -1.52 36.99 16.14
CA GLN A 244 -1.41 38.42 15.83
C GLN A 244 -2.18 39.30 16.82
N THR A 245 -3.40 38.91 17.18
CA THR A 245 -4.25 39.67 18.11
C THR A 245 -3.76 39.62 19.56
N ARG A 246 -3.16 38.50 20.02
CA ARG A 246 -2.53 38.43 21.34
C ARG A 246 -1.10 38.98 21.41
N GLY A 247 -0.34 38.87 20.32
CA GLY A 247 1.00 39.46 20.20
C GLY A 247 0.98 40.99 20.26
N SER A 248 -0.09 41.63 19.76
CA SER A 248 -0.30 43.08 19.89
C SER A 248 -0.70 43.56 21.30
N ASN A 249 -1.21 42.68 22.17
CA ASN A 249 -1.68 43.05 23.52
C ASN A 249 -0.58 43.01 24.59
N PHE A 250 0.66 42.66 24.26
CA PHE A 250 1.81 42.74 25.18
C PHE A 250 2.53 44.11 25.16
N GLY A 251 1.99 45.10 24.47
CA GLY A 251 2.63 46.41 24.24
C GLY A 251 2.03 47.62 24.98
N VAL A 252 1.14 47.43 25.97
CA VAL A 252 0.64 48.56 26.78
C VAL A 252 1.01 48.34 28.25
N VAL A 253 2.28 48.64 28.56
CA VAL A 253 2.66 49.10 29.89
C VAL A 253 2.22 50.56 29.94
N VAL A 254 1.19 50.84 30.73
CA VAL A 254 0.81 52.21 31.09
C VAL A 254 1.84 52.68 32.12
N ASP A 255 2.75 53.57 31.71
CA ASP A 255 3.60 54.32 32.62
C ASP A 255 2.73 55.32 33.41
N GLU A 256 2.78 55.23 34.75
CA GLU A 256 2.40 56.31 35.68
C GLU A 256 3.60 57.24 35.95
#